data_AF-A0A965VQS7-F1
#
_entry.id   AF-A0A965VQS7-F1
#
_cell.length_a   1.000
_cell.length_b   1.000
_cell.length_c   1.000
_cell.angle_alpha   90.00
_cell.angle_beta   90.00
_cell.angle_gamma   90.00
#
_symmetry.space_group_name_H-M   'P 1'
#
loop_
_entity.id
_entity.type
_entity.pdbx_description
1 polymer ?
#
loop_
_entity_poly.entity_id
_entity_poly.type
_entity_poly.pdbx_seq_one_letter_code
_entity_poly.pdbx_strand_id
1 'polypeptide(L)'
;MLKAHEFISKLILDLIDGMYPLFRRFMPLKTFRYAACGGGNTVLDILLFFISYNYILETLPVHLGWLTISPHIASFMISFTVTFPIGFYLSRYVVFQETSVRKSKQLFRYFMVVLGCI
;
A
#
# COMPACT_ATOMS: atom_id res chain seq x y z
N MET A 1 -1.88 -9.98 -20.39
CA MET A 1 -1.84 -9.19 -19.15
C MET A 1 -1.16 -9.89 -17.96
N LEU A 2 -0.92 -11.21 -17.98
CA LEU A 2 -0.24 -11.95 -16.88
C LEU A 2 1.26 -11.61 -16.74
N LYS A 3 1.98 -11.36 -17.84
CA LYS A 3 3.44 -11.15 -17.84
C LYS A 3 3.93 -9.92 -17.04
N ALA A 4 3.21 -8.80 -17.10
CA ALA A 4 3.61 -7.58 -16.41
C ALA A 4 3.48 -7.71 -14.89
N HIS A 5 2.41 -8.34 -14.44
CA HIS A 5 2.17 -8.65 -13.04
C HIS A 5 3.27 -9.54 -12.45
N GLU A 6 3.58 -10.63 -13.15
CA GLU A 6 4.62 -11.58 -12.73
C GLU A 6 6.01 -10.95 -12.68
N PHE A 7 6.34 -10.07 -13.64
CA PHE A 7 7.60 -9.35 -13.65
C PHE A 7 7.74 -8.40 -12.46
N ILE A 8 6.72 -7.58 -12.20
CA ILE A 8 6.71 -6.65 -11.07
C ILE A 8 6.80 -7.40 -9.74
N SER A 9 6.00 -8.46 -9.58
CA SER A 9 6.02 -9.28 -8.36
C SER A 9 7.37 -9.97 -8.15
N LYS A 10 8.01 -10.47 -9.22
CA LYS A 10 9.37 -11.04 -9.14
C LYS A 10 10.40 -9.98 -8.76
N LEU A 11 10.35 -8.80 -9.36
CA LEU A 11 11.32 -7.73 -9.08
C LEU A 11 11.23 -7.27 -7.61
N ILE A 12 10.00 -7.16 -7.09
CA ILE A 12 9.76 -6.86 -5.67
C ILE A 12 10.26 -8.01 -4.77
N LEU A 13 9.98 -9.25 -5.14
CA LEU A 13 10.44 -10.42 -4.39
C LEU A 13 11.95 -10.54 -4.38
N ASP A 14 12.64 -10.31 -5.50
CA ASP A 14 14.10 -10.37 -5.59
C ASP A 14 14.75 -9.27 -4.75
N LEU A 15 14.16 -8.06 -4.73
CA LEU A 15 14.62 -6.96 -3.89
C LEU A 15 14.45 -7.28 -2.39
N ILE A 16 13.27 -7.79 -2.00
CA ILE A 16 12.95 -8.14 -0.61
C ILE A 16 13.78 -9.33 -0.16
N ASP A 17 13.79 -10.43 -0.93
CA ASP A 17 14.51 -11.66 -0.61
C ASP A 17 16.04 -11.43 -0.62
N GLY A 18 16.54 -10.42 -1.34
CA GLY A 18 17.94 -9.97 -1.23
C GLY A 18 18.31 -9.43 0.17
N MET A 19 17.34 -8.84 0.88
CA MET A 19 17.50 -8.36 2.26
C MET A 19 17.17 -9.45 3.30
N TYR A 20 16.47 -10.51 2.93
CA TYR A 20 16.07 -11.58 3.84
C TYR A 20 17.23 -12.31 4.57
N PRO A 21 18.43 -12.52 3.99
CA PRO A 21 19.55 -13.15 4.69
C PRO A 21 19.94 -12.44 6.00
N LEU A 22 19.70 -11.13 6.12
CA LEU A 22 19.92 -10.37 7.36
C LEU A 22 18.86 -10.65 8.43
N PHE A 23 17.62 -10.94 8.01
CA PHE A 23 16.46 -11.11 8.90
C PHE A 23 16.04 -12.57 9.14
N ARG A 24 16.68 -13.53 8.46
CA ARG A 24 16.39 -14.97 8.56
C ARG A 24 16.41 -15.54 9.98
N ARG A 25 17.12 -14.88 10.91
CA ARG A 25 17.24 -15.29 12.32
C ARG A 25 16.07 -14.81 13.18
N PHE A 26 15.38 -13.74 12.77
CA PHE A 26 14.30 -13.11 13.55
C PHE A 26 12.91 -13.60 13.15
N MET A 27 12.68 -13.90 11.87
CA MET A 27 11.34 -14.24 11.39
C MET A 27 11.36 -15.15 10.14
N PRO A 28 10.29 -15.93 9.91
CA PRO A 28 10.17 -16.74 8.70
C PRO A 28 9.89 -15.88 7.46
N LEU A 29 10.22 -16.41 6.29
CA LEU A 29 10.12 -15.73 5.00
C LEU A 29 8.73 -15.13 4.71
N LYS A 30 7.65 -15.83 5.04
CA LYS A 30 6.28 -15.32 4.83
C LYS A 30 6.00 -14.07 5.68
N THR A 31 6.43 -14.07 6.94
CA THR A 31 6.29 -12.91 7.85
C THR A 31 7.16 -11.74 7.39
N PHE A 32 8.37 -12.02 6.93
CA PHE A 32 9.25 -10.99 6.38
C PHE A 32 8.66 -10.33 5.13
N ARG A 33 8.17 -11.12 4.18
CA ARG A 33 7.49 -10.59 2.99
C ARG A 33 6.25 -9.78 3.34
N TYR A 34 5.46 -10.21 4.33
CA TYR A 34 4.34 -9.42 4.83
C TYR A 34 4.78 -8.08 5.42
N ALA A 35 5.80 -8.09 6.28
CA ALA A 35 6.34 -6.88 6.90
C ALA A 35 6.98 -5.93 5.88
N ALA A 36 7.72 -6.46 4.89
CA ALA A 36 8.34 -5.69 3.84
C ALA A 36 7.31 -5.08 2.87
N CYS A 37 6.28 -5.84 2.47
CA CYS A 37 5.19 -5.30 1.66
C CYS A 37 4.35 -4.27 2.42
N GLY A 38 4.02 -4.53 3.68
CA GLY A 38 3.28 -3.59 4.53
C GLY A 38 4.08 -2.31 4.77
N GLY A 39 5.32 -2.45 5.25
CA GLY A 39 6.23 -1.33 5.50
C GLY A 39 6.54 -0.53 4.24
N GLY A 40 6.76 -1.18 3.10
CA GLY A 40 6.96 -0.51 1.82
C GLY A 40 5.74 0.31 1.39
N ASN A 41 4.53 -0.23 1.57
CA ASN A 41 3.30 0.51 1.30
C ASN A 41 3.11 1.70 2.26
N THR A 42 3.48 1.55 3.54
CA THR A 42 3.46 2.66 4.52
C THR A 42 4.47 3.75 4.17
N VAL A 43 5.69 3.40 3.78
CA VAL A 43 6.70 4.39 3.35
C VAL A 43 6.21 5.13 2.11
N LEU A 44 5.62 4.41 1.14
CA LEU A 44 5.00 5.04 -0.02
C LEU A 44 3.88 6.00 0.38
N ASP A 45 3.05 5.63 1.35
CA ASP A 45 1.96 6.47 1.85
C ASP A 45 2.49 7.76 2.50
N ILE A 46 3.50 7.65 3.35
CA ILE A 46 4.14 8.81 3.99
C ILE A 46 4.75 9.75 2.93
N LEU A 47 5.42 9.19 1.91
CA LEU A 47 6.01 9.97 0.82
C LEU A 47 4.93 10.69 -0.01
N LEU A 48 3.87 9.98 -0.40
CA LEU A 48 2.77 10.55 -1.17
C LEU A 48 1.99 11.59 -0.37
N PHE A 49 1.77 11.35 0.92
CA PHE A 49 1.20 12.33 1.83
C PHE A 49 2.06 13.59 1.90
N PHE A 50 3.39 13.43 2.11
CA PHE A 50 4.31 14.57 2.16
C PHE A 50 4.32 15.37 0.86
N ILE A 51 4.36 14.69 -0.30
CA ILE A 51 4.32 15.34 -1.61
C ILE A 51 2.98 16.06 -1.81
N SER A 52 1.88 15.39 -1.51
CA SER A 52 0.54 15.94 -1.67
C SER A 52 0.33 17.17 -0.79
N TYR A 53 0.75 17.09 0.47
CA TYR A 53 0.59 18.17 1.44
C TYR A 53 1.43 19.40 1.13
N ASN A 54 2.71 19.22 0.77
CA ASN A 54 3.64 20.33 0.57
C ASN A 54 3.64 20.87 -0.87
N TYR A 55 3.47 20.02 -1.88
CA TYR A 55 3.67 20.40 -3.29
C TYR A 55 2.40 20.42 -4.13
N ILE A 56 1.38 19.61 -3.80
CA ILE A 56 0.12 19.60 -4.57
C ILE A 56 -0.87 20.58 -3.97
N LEU A 57 -1.07 20.53 -2.66
CA LEU A 57 -1.99 21.40 -1.94
C LEU A 57 -1.34 22.66 -1.42
N GLU A 58 -0.01 22.71 -1.34
CA GLU A 58 0.76 23.84 -0.81
C GLU A 58 0.25 24.31 0.56
N THR A 59 -0.21 23.39 1.40
CA THR A 59 -0.85 23.65 2.71
C THR A 59 -2.11 24.51 2.67
N LEU A 60 -2.71 24.76 1.49
CA LEU A 60 -3.96 25.50 1.38
C LEU A 60 -5.18 24.61 1.68
N PRO A 61 -6.17 25.14 2.42
CA PRO A 61 -7.44 24.46 2.59
C PRO A 61 -8.18 24.37 1.25
N VAL A 62 -8.72 23.19 0.95
CA VAL A 62 -9.49 22.96 -0.27
C VAL A 62 -10.94 23.34 0.01
N HIS A 63 -11.43 24.38 -0.65
CA HIS A 63 -12.82 24.83 -0.52
C HIS A 63 -13.69 24.20 -1.60
N LEU A 64 -14.46 23.17 -1.25
CA LEU A 64 -15.56 22.67 -2.09
C LEU A 64 -16.84 23.44 -1.72
N GLY A 65 -16.92 24.71 -2.10
CA GLY A 65 -18.11 25.56 -1.86
C GLY A 65 -18.51 25.61 -0.38
N TRP A 66 -19.52 24.84 0.01
CA TRP A 66 -20.02 24.64 1.38
C TRP A 66 -19.13 23.79 2.32
N LEU A 67 -18.15 23.04 1.80
CA LEU A 67 -17.29 22.17 2.59
C LEU A 67 -15.84 22.64 2.50
N THR A 68 -15.22 22.96 3.65
CA THR A 68 -13.78 23.23 3.72
C THR A 68 -13.05 21.99 4.22
N ILE A 69 -12.22 21.41 3.35
CA ILE A 69 -11.40 20.25 3.70
C ILE A 69 -10.02 20.75 4.08
N SER A 70 -9.57 20.36 5.29
CA SER A 70 -8.19 20.63 5.73
C SER A 70 -7.21 19.96 4.77
N PRO A 71 -6.08 20.62 4.43
CA PRO A 71 -5.07 20.05 3.53
C PRO A 71 -4.55 18.70 4.00
N HIS A 72 -4.57 18.43 5.31
CA HIS A 72 -4.19 17.14 5.89
C HIS A 72 -5.13 16.02 5.43
N ILE A 73 -6.45 16.24 5.51
CA ILE A 73 -7.45 15.25 5.12
C ILE A 73 -7.41 15.03 3.60
N ALA A 74 -7.29 16.11 2.83
CA ALA A 74 -7.20 16.01 1.38
C ALA A 74 -5.92 15.28 0.91
N SER A 75 -4.77 15.55 1.55
CA SER A 75 -3.52 14.84 1.26
C SER A 75 -3.59 13.36 1.65
N PHE A 76 -4.23 13.06 2.78
CA PHE A 76 -4.51 11.68 3.18
C PHE A 76 -5.38 10.97 2.14
N MET A 77 -6.46 11.58 1.65
CA MET A 77 -7.32 10.98 0.63
C MET A 77 -6.58 10.71 -0.69
N ILE A 78 -5.70 11.63 -1.12
CA ILE A 78 -4.90 11.44 -2.33
C ILE A 78 -3.92 10.27 -2.15
N SER A 79 -3.17 10.27 -1.05
CA SER A 79 -2.23 9.19 -0.73
C SER A 79 -2.94 7.84 -0.67
N PHE A 80 -4.05 7.79 0.08
CA PHE A 80 -4.87 6.60 0.24
C PHE A 80 -5.38 6.02 -1.09
N THR A 81 -5.78 6.89 -2.02
CA THR A 81 -6.30 6.45 -3.33
C THR A 81 -5.24 5.70 -4.15
N VAL A 82 -3.96 5.98 -3.92
CA VAL A 82 -2.83 5.33 -4.61
C VAL A 82 -2.31 4.14 -3.79
N THR A 83 -2.13 4.31 -2.47
CA THR A 83 -1.55 3.26 -1.60
C THR A 83 -2.53 2.13 -1.31
N PHE A 84 -3.84 2.37 -1.38
CA PHE A 84 -4.84 1.32 -1.19
C PHE A 84 -4.79 0.25 -2.29
N PRO A 85 -4.89 0.59 -3.61
CA PRO A 85 -4.76 -0.40 -4.68
C PRO A 85 -3.41 -1.13 -4.68
N ILE A 86 -2.31 -0.41 -4.40
CA ILE A 86 -0.96 -0.97 -4.36
C ILE A 86 -0.83 -1.95 -3.18
N GLY A 87 -1.25 -1.55 -1.98
CA GLY A 87 -1.25 -2.41 -0.80
C GLY A 87 -2.12 -3.67 -0.99
N PHE A 88 -3.30 -3.53 -1.59
CA PHE A 88 -4.14 -4.67 -1.94
C PHE A 88 -3.45 -5.63 -2.92
N TYR A 89 -2.80 -5.08 -3.96
CA TYR A 89 -2.06 -5.84 -4.94
C TYR A 89 -0.89 -6.61 -4.28
N LEU A 90 -0.08 -5.95 -3.47
CA LEU A 90 1.04 -6.58 -2.76
C LEU A 90 0.55 -7.68 -1.82
N SER A 91 -0.49 -7.41 -1.03
CA SER A 91 -1.09 -8.39 -0.13
C SER A 91 -1.57 -9.64 -0.87
N ARG A 92 -2.27 -9.47 -2.00
CA ARG A 92 -2.82 -10.61 -2.76
C ARG A 92 -1.76 -11.43 -3.48
N TYR A 93 -0.80 -10.78 -4.14
CA TYR A 93 0.08 -11.47 -5.09
C TYR A 93 1.49 -11.75 -4.56
N VAL A 94 1.93 -11.05 -3.52
CA VAL A 94 3.26 -11.25 -2.92
C VAL A 94 3.13 -12.02 -1.61
N VAL A 95 2.15 -11.67 -0.76
CA VAL A 95 2.00 -12.29 0.56
C VAL A 95 1.09 -13.53 0.51
N PHE A 96 -0.10 -13.42 -0.08
CA PHE A 96 -1.16 -14.44 -0.01
C PHE A 96 -1.45 -15.12 -1.35
N GLN A 97 -0.40 -15.66 -1.99
CA GLN A 97 -0.47 -16.31 -3.31
C GLN A 97 -1.42 -17.51 -3.39
N GLU A 98 -1.66 -18.20 -2.27
CA GLU A 98 -2.42 -19.47 -2.22
C GLU A 98 -3.95 -19.29 -2.13
N THR A 99 -4.47 -18.06 -2.15
CA THR A 99 -5.88 -17.81 -1.83
C THR A 99 -6.82 -18.13 -3.01
N SER A 100 -7.70 -19.14 -2.85
CA SER A 100 -8.73 -19.55 -3.84
C SER A 100 -9.93 -18.59 -3.97
N VAL A 101 -9.92 -17.48 -3.22
CA VAL A 101 -11.06 -16.55 -3.11
C VAL A 101 -11.10 -15.57 -4.30
N ARG A 102 -12.31 -15.38 -4.85
CA ARG A 102 -12.59 -14.45 -5.95
C ARG A 102 -12.10 -13.02 -5.62
N LYS A 103 -11.45 -12.36 -6.59
CA LYS A 103 -10.81 -11.02 -6.47
C LYS A 103 -11.68 -9.98 -5.77
N SER A 104 -12.95 -9.87 -6.15
CA SER A 104 -13.88 -8.88 -5.59
C SER A 104 -14.16 -9.07 -4.09
N LYS A 105 -14.28 -10.32 -3.61
CA LYS A 105 -14.53 -10.60 -2.18
C LYS A 105 -13.30 -10.30 -1.33
N GLN A 106 -12.09 -10.56 -1.86
CA GLN A 106 -10.85 -10.24 -1.13
C GLN A 106 -10.62 -8.73 -1.07
N LEU A 107 -10.93 -7.99 -2.14
CA LEU A 107 -10.84 -6.53 -2.15
C LEU A 107 -11.78 -5.92 -1.12
N PHE A 108 -13.01 -6.40 -1.04
CA PHE A 108 -13.98 -5.93 -0.04
C PHE A 108 -13.51 -6.19 1.40
N ARG A 109 -12.99 -7.40 1.69
CA ARG A 109 -12.44 -7.71 3.01
C ARG A 109 -11.23 -6.84 3.36
N TYR A 110 -10.32 -6.67 2.41
CA TYR A 110 -9.16 -5.80 2.60
C TYR A 110 -9.57 -4.36 2.85
N PHE A 111 -10.56 -3.85 2.10
CA PHE A 111 -11.15 -2.54 2.32
C PHE A 111 -11.75 -2.39 3.72
N MET A 112 -12.51 -3.37 4.20
CA MET A 112 -13.06 -3.34 5.55
C MET A 112 -11.98 -3.32 6.65
N VAL A 113 -10.91 -4.10 6.49
CA VAL A 113 -9.80 -4.09 7.45
C VAL A 113 -9.14 -2.72 7.47
N VAL A 114 -8.87 -2.14 6.30
CA VAL A 114 -8.24 -0.83 6.19
C VAL A 114 -9.13 0.26 6.78
N LEU A 115 -10.45 0.25 6.50
CA LEU A 115 -11.39 1.18 7.11
C LEU A 115 -11.50 1.03 8.63
N GLY A 116 -11.35 -0.19 9.17
CA GLY A 116 -11.34 -0.41 10.62
C GLY A 116 -10.07 0.09 11.31
N CYS A 117 -9.00 0.38 10.55
CA CYS A 117 -7.76 0.94 11.07
C CYS A 117 -7.67 2.46 10.96
N ILE A 118 -8.60 3.11 10.25
CA ILE A 118 -8.73 4.56 10.11
C ILE A 118 -9.65 5.07 11.22
#